data_AF-A0A7S3UU01-F1
#
_entry.id   AF-A0A7S3UU01-F1
#
_cell.length_a   1.000
_cell.length_b   1.000
_cell.length_c   1.000
_cell.angle_alpha   90.00
_cell.angle_beta   90.00
_cell.angle_gamma   90.00
#
_symmetry.space_group_name_H-M   'P 1'
#
loop_
_entity.id
_entity.type
_entity.pdbx_description
1 polymer ?
#
loop_
_entity_poly.entity_id
_entity_poly.type
_entity_poly.pdbx_seq_one_letter_code
_entity_poly.pdbx_strand_id
1 'polypeptide(L)'
;KIWGKGYDLTADLLDHARDPGALNRQRNGPAVADVRIDLYGGGPDEEEIKALYEARGLPARFLPAIDHGRLGQYKIFINPSITEVLCTTTAEALAMGKFALIPDHPSNEFFKQFPNCLVYGNKEEFRAHLAFALEAAPAPMTEAALRPFTWEAATERLVAASRITVGERRRFNEELDRFCEWSHRNAGSGHGGDIVRWLTGGVNVAEQAEWTRQVGRATQEAATPEARRAYVRRINEAYSDQVSLVDLLRNYQEVEVEKVLARLRRDYKGRPEDLDRVERLLRGAGRRAAGGGSGRGR
;
A
#
# COMPACT_ATOMS: atom_id res chain seq x y z
N LYS A 1 -13.76 -15.60 -1.73
CA LYS A 1 -12.43 -15.02 -2.02
C LYS A 1 -12.64 -13.53 -2.27
N ILE A 2 -11.78 -12.65 -1.76
CA ILE A 2 -11.89 -11.20 -2.01
C ILE A 2 -10.75 -10.84 -2.97
N TRP A 3 -11.07 -10.22 -4.11
CA TRP A 3 -10.05 -9.73 -5.03
C TRP A 3 -9.77 -8.26 -4.74
N GLY A 4 -8.51 -7.89 -4.46
CA GLY A 4 -8.14 -6.52 -4.10
C GLY A 4 -8.45 -5.47 -5.18
N LYS A 5 -8.66 -5.89 -6.43
CA LYS A 5 -9.07 -5.02 -7.54
C LYS A 5 -10.59 -4.89 -7.70
N GLY A 6 -11.38 -5.56 -6.86
CA GLY A 6 -12.83 -5.41 -6.78
C GLY A 6 -13.60 -5.95 -7.98
N TYR A 7 -13.11 -6.99 -8.68
CA TYR A 7 -13.81 -7.56 -9.85
C TYR A 7 -15.16 -8.18 -9.50
N ASP A 8 -15.30 -8.73 -8.29
CA ASP A 8 -16.53 -9.18 -7.67
C ASP A 8 -17.47 -8.01 -7.39
N LEU A 9 -16.94 -6.90 -6.87
CA LEU A 9 -17.69 -5.67 -6.66
C LEU A 9 -18.21 -5.08 -7.98
N THR A 10 -17.39 -5.06 -9.03
CA THR A 10 -17.86 -4.65 -10.37
C THR A 10 -18.98 -5.55 -10.87
N ALA A 11 -18.85 -6.87 -10.72
CA ALA A 11 -19.92 -7.80 -11.12
C ALA A 11 -21.23 -7.49 -10.39
N ASP A 12 -21.15 -7.30 -9.07
CA ASP A 12 -22.27 -6.93 -8.20
C ASP A 12 -22.92 -5.58 -8.58
N LEU A 13 -22.10 -4.59 -8.96
CA LEU A 13 -22.55 -3.28 -9.38
C LEU A 13 -23.24 -3.34 -10.75
N LEU A 14 -22.71 -4.14 -11.68
CA LEU A 14 -23.30 -4.37 -12.99
C LEU A 14 -24.62 -5.14 -12.89
N ASP A 15 -24.69 -6.20 -12.07
CA ASP A 15 -25.93 -6.93 -11.81
C ASP A 15 -27.03 -5.99 -11.30
N HIS A 16 -26.71 -5.17 -10.30
CA HIS A 16 -27.65 -4.20 -9.74
C HIS A 16 -28.07 -3.16 -10.78
N ALA A 17 -27.14 -2.71 -11.63
CA ALA A 17 -27.45 -1.72 -12.65
C ALA A 17 -28.39 -2.26 -13.75
N ARG A 18 -28.38 -3.57 -13.99
CA ARG A 18 -29.20 -4.26 -14.99
C ARG A 18 -30.57 -4.73 -14.44
N ASP A 19 -30.76 -4.77 -13.12
CA ASP A 19 -32.00 -5.25 -12.49
C ASP A 19 -33.24 -4.38 -12.85
N PRO A 20 -34.25 -4.95 -13.54
CA PRO A 20 -35.52 -4.26 -13.86
C PRO A 20 -36.28 -3.74 -12.62
N GLY A 21 -36.17 -4.42 -11.48
CA GLY A 21 -36.78 -4.01 -10.21
C GLY A 21 -36.09 -2.79 -9.59
N ALA A 22 -34.78 -2.64 -9.81
CA ALA A 22 -34.05 -1.42 -9.51
C ALA A 22 -34.39 -0.30 -10.51
N LEU A 23 -34.60 -0.63 -11.79
CA LEU A 23 -34.98 0.31 -12.86
C LEU A 23 -36.31 1.04 -12.57
N ASN A 24 -37.33 0.33 -12.10
CA ASN A 24 -38.65 0.90 -11.84
C ASN A 24 -38.70 1.95 -10.69
N ARG A 25 -37.68 2.02 -9.81
CA ARG A 25 -37.63 3.04 -8.73
C ARG A 25 -37.09 4.40 -9.18
N GLN A 26 -36.40 4.47 -10.31
CA GLN A 26 -35.87 5.73 -10.87
C GLN A 26 -36.42 5.90 -12.30
N ARG A 27 -37.51 6.67 -12.41
CA ARG A 27 -38.42 6.65 -13.55
C ARG A 27 -37.89 7.18 -14.89
N ASN A 28 -36.65 7.68 -14.99
CA ASN A 28 -36.16 8.42 -16.17
C ASN A 28 -34.66 8.23 -16.50
N GLY A 29 -34.02 7.14 -16.09
CA GLY A 29 -32.62 6.87 -16.46
C GLY A 29 -32.49 5.98 -17.71
N PRO A 30 -31.44 6.14 -18.54
CA PRO A 30 -31.15 5.23 -19.65
C PRO A 30 -31.03 3.79 -19.14
N ALA A 31 -31.42 2.83 -19.98
CA ALA A 31 -31.31 1.43 -19.64
C ALA A 31 -29.82 1.03 -19.55
N VAL A 32 -29.30 0.97 -18.33
CA VAL A 32 -27.96 0.43 -18.03
C VAL A 32 -27.87 -1.08 -18.34
N ALA A 33 -29.01 -1.70 -18.66
CA ALA A 33 -29.17 -3.11 -19.01
C ALA A 33 -28.23 -3.62 -20.12
N ASP A 34 -27.88 -2.74 -21.08
CA ASP A 34 -27.11 -3.09 -22.28
C ASP A 34 -25.64 -2.63 -22.24
N VAL A 35 -25.15 -2.14 -21.10
CA VAL A 35 -23.76 -1.69 -20.98
C VAL A 35 -22.80 -2.85 -21.13
N ARG A 36 -21.94 -2.78 -22.13
CA ARG A 36 -20.81 -3.71 -22.31
C ARG A 36 -19.56 -3.15 -21.64
N ILE A 37 -18.84 -4.00 -20.92
CA ILE A 37 -17.60 -3.62 -20.24
C ILE A 37 -16.41 -4.34 -20.86
N ASP A 38 -15.33 -3.61 -21.08
CA ASP A 38 -14.04 -4.15 -21.50
C ASP A 38 -13.09 -4.16 -20.29
N LEU A 39 -12.63 -5.35 -19.91
CA LEU A 39 -11.70 -5.55 -18.78
C LEU A 39 -10.31 -5.85 -19.34
N TYR A 40 -9.39 -4.90 -19.17
CA TYR A 40 -8.00 -5.04 -19.58
C TYR A 40 -7.13 -5.54 -18.44
N GLY A 41 -6.23 -6.48 -18.74
CA GLY A 41 -5.19 -6.93 -17.82
C GLY A 41 -4.94 -8.42 -17.94
N GLY A 42 -4.31 -8.97 -16.91
CA GLY A 42 -4.12 -10.39 -16.72
C GLY A 42 -3.65 -10.66 -15.30
N GLY A 43 -3.72 -11.92 -14.87
CA GLY A 43 -3.29 -12.26 -13.52
C GLY A 43 -3.61 -13.68 -13.11
N PRO A 44 -3.14 -14.10 -11.92
CA PRO A 44 -3.34 -15.46 -11.42
C PRO A 44 -4.81 -15.83 -11.22
N ASP A 45 -5.69 -14.83 -11.08
CA ASP A 45 -7.12 -15.00 -10.82
C ASP A 45 -8.00 -14.82 -12.09
N GLU A 46 -7.40 -14.62 -13.26
CA GLU A 46 -8.13 -14.26 -14.49
C GLU A 46 -9.23 -15.26 -14.86
N GLU A 47 -8.93 -16.56 -14.82
CA GLU A 47 -9.89 -17.60 -15.18
C GLU A 47 -11.05 -17.70 -14.18
N GLU A 48 -10.80 -17.46 -12.89
CA GLU A 48 -11.85 -17.45 -11.87
C GLU A 48 -12.78 -16.23 -12.05
N ILE A 49 -12.21 -15.08 -12.43
CA ILE A 49 -12.98 -13.86 -12.69
C ILE A 49 -13.83 -14.04 -13.97
N LYS A 50 -13.26 -14.61 -15.05
CA LYS A 50 -14.02 -14.93 -16.26
C LYS A 50 -15.21 -15.84 -15.96
N ALA A 51 -14.96 -16.93 -15.22
CA ALA A 51 -16.01 -17.87 -14.83
C ALA A 51 -17.12 -17.20 -14.02
N LEU A 52 -16.79 -16.25 -13.12
CA LEU A 52 -17.79 -15.46 -12.39
C LEU A 52 -18.69 -14.64 -13.33
N TYR A 53 -18.10 -13.92 -14.28
CA TYR A 53 -18.84 -13.05 -15.19
C TYR A 53 -19.71 -13.86 -16.17
N GLU A 54 -19.19 -14.99 -16.65
CA GLU A 54 -19.94 -15.93 -17.49
C GLU A 54 -21.12 -16.55 -16.73
N ALA A 55 -20.90 -17.03 -15.51
CA ALA A 55 -21.95 -17.62 -14.67
C ALA A 55 -23.09 -16.63 -14.36
N ARG A 56 -22.78 -15.33 -14.31
CA ARG A 56 -23.74 -14.24 -14.10
C ARG A 56 -24.33 -13.67 -15.40
N GLY A 57 -23.89 -14.14 -16.57
CA GLY A 57 -24.34 -13.61 -17.86
C GLY A 57 -24.05 -12.11 -18.02
N LEU A 58 -22.93 -11.64 -17.48
CA LEU A 58 -22.49 -10.24 -17.56
C LEU A 58 -21.85 -9.97 -18.93
N PRO A 59 -22.23 -8.88 -19.64
CA PRO A 59 -21.70 -8.54 -20.96
C PRO A 59 -20.28 -7.93 -20.87
N ALA A 60 -19.31 -8.77 -20.52
CA ALA A 60 -17.92 -8.40 -20.36
C ALA A 60 -17.03 -9.03 -21.43
N ARG A 61 -16.03 -8.29 -21.90
CA ARG A 61 -14.95 -8.81 -22.75
C ARG A 61 -13.62 -8.64 -22.04
N PHE A 62 -12.94 -9.76 -21.84
CA PHE A 62 -11.62 -9.82 -21.22
C PHE A 62 -10.54 -9.64 -22.29
N LEU A 63 -9.67 -8.67 -22.08
CA LEU A 63 -8.65 -8.24 -23.04
C LEU A 63 -7.27 -8.23 -22.39
N PRO A 64 -6.20 -8.56 -23.15
CA PRO A 64 -4.85 -8.55 -22.61
C PRO A 64 -4.42 -7.14 -22.19
N ALA A 65 -3.39 -7.05 -21.35
CA ALA A 65 -2.80 -5.77 -20.98
C ALA A 65 -2.41 -4.93 -22.21
N ILE A 66 -2.65 -3.63 -22.13
CA ILE A 66 -2.37 -2.66 -23.20
C ILE A 66 -1.87 -1.35 -22.61
N ASP A 67 -1.11 -0.61 -23.42
CA ASP A 67 -0.74 0.77 -23.13
C ASP A 67 -2.00 1.66 -23.02
N HIS A 68 -2.12 2.43 -21.93
CA HIS A 68 -3.29 3.27 -21.66
C HIS A 68 -3.48 4.38 -22.71
N GLY A 69 -2.41 4.84 -23.37
CA GLY A 69 -2.49 5.82 -24.47
C GLY A 69 -3.30 5.31 -25.66
N ARG A 70 -3.48 4.00 -25.77
CA ARG A 70 -4.30 3.34 -26.81
C ARG A 70 -5.77 3.17 -26.40
N LEU A 71 -6.16 3.68 -25.25
CA LEU A 71 -7.53 3.57 -24.72
C LEU A 71 -8.36 4.84 -24.96
N GLY A 72 -7.94 5.73 -25.86
CA GLY A 72 -8.63 7.02 -26.12
C GLY A 72 -10.10 6.90 -26.52
N GLN A 73 -10.53 5.76 -27.07
CA GLN A 73 -11.90 5.48 -27.48
C GLN A 73 -12.90 5.36 -26.30
N TYR A 74 -12.44 5.06 -25.09
CA TYR A 74 -13.34 4.90 -23.95
C TYR A 74 -13.64 6.24 -23.28
N LYS A 75 -14.93 6.50 -23.04
CA LYS A 75 -15.41 7.68 -22.31
C LYS A 75 -15.43 7.50 -20.79
N ILE A 76 -15.63 6.27 -20.34
CA ILE A 76 -15.90 5.92 -18.93
C ILE A 76 -14.82 4.95 -18.46
N PHE A 77 -14.23 5.25 -17.32
CA PHE A 77 -13.36 4.36 -16.56
C PHE A 77 -14.05 4.03 -15.23
N ILE A 78 -14.02 2.76 -14.85
CA ILE A 78 -14.59 2.27 -13.59
C ILE A 78 -13.45 1.64 -12.80
N ASN A 79 -13.26 2.10 -11.57
CA ASN A 79 -12.39 1.44 -10.62
C ASN A 79 -13.16 1.16 -9.33
N PRO A 80 -13.55 -0.09 -9.06
CA PRO A 80 -14.30 -0.48 -7.87
C PRO A 80 -13.43 -0.71 -6.63
N SER A 81 -12.10 -0.61 -6.74
CA SER A 81 -11.22 -1.03 -5.66
C SER A 81 -11.30 -0.11 -4.46
N ILE A 82 -11.41 -0.72 -3.29
CA ILE A 82 -11.44 -0.08 -1.97
C ILE A 82 -10.14 -0.29 -1.19
N THR A 83 -9.11 -0.90 -1.79
CA THR A 83 -7.83 -1.20 -1.12
C THR A 83 -6.62 -0.55 -1.78
N GLU A 84 -6.83 0.39 -2.71
CA GLU A 84 -5.71 1.06 -3.40
C GLU A 84 -4.98 2.01 -2.44
N VAL A 85 -3.64 1.95 -2.44
CA VAL A 85 -2.78 2.97 -1.78
C VAL A 85 -2.52 4.14 -2.75
N LEU A 86 -2.41 3.85 -4.05
CA LEU A 86 -2.27 4.85 -5.11
C LEU A 86 -2.90 4.28 -6.38
N CYS A 87 -4.02 4.84 -6.84
CA CYS A 87 -4.67 4.36 -8.06
C CYS A 87 -4.20 5.14 -9.29
N THR A 88 -3.07 4.74 -9.87
CA THR A 88 -2.49 5.40 -11.05
C THR A 88 -3.43 5.38 -12.24
N THR A 89 -4.21 4.31 -12.44
CA THR A 89 -5.15 4.18 -13.55
C THR A 89 -6.33 5.15 -13.44
N THR A 90 -6.80 5.47 -12.22
CA THR A 90 -7.80 6.55 -12.01
C THR A 90 -7.20 7.91 -12.40
N ALA A 91 -5.96 8.19 -12.00
CA ALA A 91 -5.28 9.45 -12.35
C ALA A 91 -5.10 9.59 -13.87
N GLU A 92 -4.64 8.53 -14.54
CA GLU A 92 -4.49 8.47 -15.99
C GLU A 92 -5.82 8.68 -16.71
N ALA A 93 -6.89 8.02 -16.26
CA ALA A 93 -8.21 8.16 -16.86
C ALA A 93 -8.74 9.61 -16.77
N LEU A 94 -8.59 10.25 -15.62
CA LEU A 94 -8.97 11.65 -15.42
C LEU A 94 -8.09 12.60 -16.26
N ALA A 95 -6.78 12.34 -16.35
CA ALA A 95 -5.87 13.11 -17.19
C ALA A 95 -6.20 12.99 -18.68
N MET A 96 -6.72 11.83 -19.11
CA MET A 96 -7.27 11.62 -20.46
C MET A 96 -8.67 12.26 -20.65
N GLY A 97 -9.21 12.94 -19.65
CA GLY A 97 -10.52 13.60 -19.71
C GLY A 97 -11.72 12.66 -19.69
N LYS A 98 -11.59 11.47 -19.12
CA LYS A 98 -12.68 10.48 -19.01
C LYS A 98 -13.51 10.73 -17.75
N PHE A 99 -14.74 10.22 -17.73
CA PHE A 99 -15.42 9.98 -16.45
C PHE A 99 -14.69 8.86 -15.69
N ALA A 100 -14.42 9.09 -14.41
CA ALA A 100 -13.88 8.06 -13.51
C ALA A 100 -14.89 7.78 -12.40
N LEU A 101 -15.50 6.60 -12.42
CA LEU A 101 -16.41 6.13 -11.37
C LEU A 101 -15.60 5.38 -10.33
N ILE A 102 -15.56 5.89 -9.10
CA ILE A 102 -14.75 5.33 -7.99
C ILE A 102 -15.53 5.32 -6.68
N PRO A 103 -15.27 4.37 -5.76
CA PRO A 103 -15.95 4.31 -4.48
C PRO A 103 -15.56 5.48 -3.59
N ASP A 104 -16.47 5.91 -2.72
CA ASP A 104 -16.18 6.83 -1.63
C ASP A 104 -15.28 6.14 -0.59
N HIS A 105 -13.97 6.39 -0.72
CA HIS A 105 -12.95 5.78 0.12
C HIS A 105 -11.82 6.78 0.39
N PRO A 106 -11.19 6.79 1.58
CA PRO A 106 -10.13 7.75 1.92
C PRO A 106 -8.95 7.77 0.93
N SER A 107 -8.65 6.65 0.26
CA SER A 107 -7.59 6.63 -0.77
C SER A 107 -7.95 7.36 -2.06
N ASN A 108 -9.23 7.70 -2.25
CA ASN A 108 -9.73 8.42 -3.40
C ASN A 108 -9.93 9.92 -3.16
N GLU A 109 -9.64 10.43 -1.96
CA GLU A 109 -9.81 11.86 -1.59
C GLU A 109 -9.18 12.82 -2.60
N PHE A 110 -7.98 12.50 -3.08
CA PHE A 110 -7.30 13.31 -4.08
C PHE A 110 -8.13 13.48 -5.36
N PHE A 111 -8.93 12.50 -5.76
CA PHE A 111 -9.68 12.55 -7.02
C PHE A 111 -11.00 13.32 -6.93
N LYS A 112 -11.55 13.48 -5.72
CA LYS A 112 -12.85 14.16 -5.51
C LYS A 112 -12.88 15.61 -5.99
N GLN A 113 -11.70 16.23 -6.14
CA GLN A 113 -11.57 17.60 -6.64
C GLN A 113 -11.82 17.76 -8.15
N PHE A 114 -11.83 16.66 -8.93
CA PHE A 114 -11.93 16.74 -10.38
C PHE A 114 -13.39 16.61 -10.85
N PRO A 115 -13.84 17.44 -11.82
CA PRO A 115 -15.24 17.48 -12.25
C PRO A 115 -15.73 16.18 -12.90
N ASN A 116 -14.80 15.41 -13.49
CA ASN A 116 -15.12 14.12 -14.13
C ASN A 116 -14.97 12.93 -13.18
N CYS A 117 -14.67 13.16 -11.89
CA CYS A 117 -14.65 12.11 -10.88
C CYS A 117 -16.04 11.94 -10.27
N LEU A 118 -16.66 10.79 -10.52
CA LEU A 118 -17.99 10.44 -10.06
C LEU A 118 -17.88 9.44 -8.90
N VAL A 119 -17.99 9.96 -7.69
CA VAL A 119 -17.76 9.20 -6.45
C VAL A 119 -19.06 8.59 -5.97
N TYR A 120 -19.09 7.28 -5.69
CA TYR A 120 -20.28 6.59 -5.20
C TYR A 120 -20.04 5.91 -3.84
N GLY A 121 -20.99 6.04 -2.92
CA GLY A 121 -21.00 5.35 -1.63
C GLY A 121 -21.82 4.06 -1.63
N ASN A 122 -22.70 3.86 -2.61
CA ASN A 122 -23.60 2.71 -2.70
C ASN A 122 -23.91 2.32 -4.17
N LYS A 123 -24.64 1.20 -4.35
CA LYS A 123 -24.94 0.64 -5.67
C LYS A 123 -25.90 1.54 -6.47
N GLU A 124 -26.79 2.25 -5.78
CA GLU A 124 -27.75 3.18 -6.37
C GLU A 124 -27.06 4.43 -6.95
N GLU A 125 -26.12 5.01 -6.21
CA GLU A 125 -25.28 6.13 -6.66
C GLU A 125 -24.39 5.72 -7.82
N PHE A 126 -23.76 4.54 -7.75
CA PHE A 126 -22.99 4.00 -8.87
C PHE A 126 -23.85 3.92 -10.13
N ARG A 127 -25.06 3.38 -10.01
CA ARG A 127 -25.99 3.25 -11.14
C ARG A 127 -26.37 4.61 -11.71
N ALA A 128 -26.68 5.59 -10.85
CA ALA A 128 -27.02 6.95 -11.27
C ALA A 128 -25.84 7.63 -11.99
N HIS A 129 -24.62 7.47 -11.48
CA HIS A 129 -23.41 7.99 -12.12
C HIS A 129 -23.09 7.29 -13.45
N LEU A 130 -23.28 5.98 -13.53
CA LEU A 130 -23.09 5.24 -14.77
C LEU A 130 -24.10 5.68 -15.83
N ALA A 131 -25.38 5.80 -15.45
CA ALA A 131 -26.43 6.32 -16.32
C ALA A 131 -26.11 7.73 -16.84
N PHE A 132 -25.72 8.63 -15.95
CA PHE A 132 -25.28 9.99 -16.30
C PHE A 132 -24.07 9.96 -17.26
N ALA A 133 -23.04 9.20 -16.93
CA ALA A 133 -21.81 9.13 -17.73
C ALA A 133 -22.03 8.54 -19.12
N LEU A 134 -23.04 7.66 -19.30
CA LEU A 134 -23.41 7.11 -20.60
C LEU A 134 -24.04 8.15 -21.53
N GLU A 135 -24.85 9.07 -21.00
CA GLU A 135 -25.51 10.12 -21.78
C GLU A 135 -24.67 11.39 -21.93
N ALA A 136 -23.99 11.80 -20.87
CA ALA A 136 -23.21 13.03 -20.84
C ALA A 136 -21.86 12.87 -21.56
N ALA A 137 -21.27 14.00 -21.93
CA ALA A 137 -19.85 14.10 -22.28
C ALA A 137 -19.04 14.54 -21.04
N PRO A 138 -17.82 14.03 -20.84
CA PRO A 138 -16.94 14.55 -19.79
C PRO A 138 -16.72 16.05 -19.95
N ALA A 139 -16.65 16.76 -18.83
CA ALA A 139 -16.29 18.17 -18.83
C ALA A 139 -14.87 18.33 -19.40
N PRO A 140 -14.62 19.35 -20.26
CA PRO A 140 -13.28 19.66 -20.71
C PRO A 140 -12.35 19.92 -19.52
N MET A 141 -11.19 19.28 -19.51
CA MET A 141 -10.20 19.49 -18.45
C MET A 141 -9.47 20.81 -18.69
N THR A 142 -9.61 21.76 -17.77
CA THR A 142 -8.84 23.02 -17.81
C THR A 142 -7.37 22.75 -17.52
N GLU A 143 -6.49 23.66 -17.94
CA GLU A 143 -5.05 23.55 -17.61
C GLU A 143 -4.83 23.46 -16.09
N ALA A 144 -5.61 24.21 -15.31
CA ALA A 144 -5.59 24.14 -13.85
C ALA A 144 -6.01 22.76 -13.32
N ALA A 145 -6.99 22.09 -13.94
CA ALA A 145 -7.41 20.75 -13.56
C ALA A 145 -6.44 19.66 -14.03
N LEU A 146 -5.68 19.89 -15.10
CA LEU A 146 -4.64 18.97 -15.58
C LEU A 146 -3.34 19.10 -14.80
N ARG A 147 -3.03 20.31 -14.30
CA ARG A 147 -1.79 20.62 -13.59
C ARG A 147 -1.47 19.61 -12.48
N PRO A 148 -2.40 19.18 -11.61
CA PRO A 148 -2.10 18.19 -10.56
C PRO A 148 -1.56 16.84 -11.08
N PHE A 149 -1.91 16.45 -12.31
CA PHE A 149 -1.47 15.22 -12.95
C PHE A 149 -0.11 15.34 -13.66
N THR A 150 0.42 16.55 -13.80
CA THR A 150 1.73 16.79 -14.43
C THR A 150 2.88 16.27 -13.57
N TRP A 151 3.96 15.87 -14.23
CA TRP A 151 5.20 15.45 -13.58
C TRP A 151 5.77 16.57 -12.69
N GLU A 152 5.69 17.80 -13.17
CA GLU A 152 6.15 18.99 -12.47
C GLU A 152 5.38 19.18 -11.15
N ALA A 153 4.06 18.97 -11.14
CA ALA A 153 3.25 19.16 -9.93
C ALA A 153 3.52 18.05 -8.93
N ALA A 154 3.69 16.82 -9.41
CA ALA A 154 4.08 15.71 -8.56
C ALA A 154 5.45 15.96 -7.92
N THR A 155 6.40 16.50 -8.69
CA THR A 155 7.74 16.86 -8.20
C THR A 155 7.68 18.01 -7.19
N GLU A 156 6.87 19.04 -7.42
CA GLU A 156 6.67 20.13 -6.45
C GLU A 156 6.07 19.61 -5.14
N ARG A 157 5.08 18.71 -5.20
CA ARG A 157 4.52 18.07 -3.99
C ARG A 157 5.58 17.25 -3.27
N LEU A 158 6.40 16.50 -3.99
CA LEU A 158 7.50 15.71 -3.42
C LEU A 158 8.55 16.61 -2.76
N VAL A 159 8.96 17.69 -3.42
CA VAL A 159 9.90 18.68 -2.88
C VAL A 159 9.31 19.38 -1.67
N ALA A 160 8.02 19.73 -1.70
CA ALA A 160 7.34 20.33 -0.54
C ALA A 160 7.31 19.36 0.65
N ALA A 161 6.98 18.09 0.41
CA ALA A 161 6.95 17.06 1.44
C ALA A 161 8.34 16.70 2.00
N SER A 162 9.41 16.93 1.24
CA SER A 162 10.78 16.69 1.69
C SER A 162 11.43 17.88 2.40
N ARG A 163 10.74 19.03 2.49
CA ARG A 163 11.25 20.19 3.23
C ARG A 163 11.26 19.90 4.72
N ILE A 164 12.41 20.14 5.34
CA ILE A 164 12.55 20.22 6.80
C ILE A 164 12.73 21.67 7.22
N THR A 165 12.11 22.07 8.33
CA THR A 165 12.32 23.40 8.91
C THR A 165 13.72 23.52 9.49
N VAL A 166 14.20 24.77 9.65
CA VAL A 166 15.49 25.03 10.32
C VAL A 166 15.48 24.52 11.77
N GLY A 167 14.33 24.58 12.44
CA GLY A 167 14.14 24.05 13.80
C GLY A 167 14.28 22.52 13.85
N GLU A 168 13.64 21.81 12.92
CA GLU A 168 13.79 20.35 12.78
C GLU A 168 15.22 19.97 12.42
N ARG A 169 15.86 20.72 11.51
CA ARG A 169 17.28 20.52 11.16
C ARG A 169 18.20 20.69 12.37
N ARG A 170 17.90 21.59 13.31
CA ARG A 170 18.70 21.77 14.53
C ARG A 170 18.50 20.64 15.55
N ARG A 171 17.35 19.95 15.49
CA ARG A 171 17.07 18.73 16.26
C ARG A 171 17.55 17.46 15.55
N PHE A 172 18.08 17.60 14.34
CA PHE A 172 18.60 16.51 13.54
C PHE A 172 19.77 15.86 14.27
N ASN A 173 19.58 14.59 14.62
CA ASN A 173 20.62 13.79 15.24
C ASN A 173 21.27 12.95 14.15
N GLU A 174 22.41 13.40 13.63
CA GLU A 174 23.14 12.68 12.58
C GLU A 174 23.47 11.23 12.94
N GLU A 175 23.61 10.90 14.23
CA GLU A 175 23.85 9.52 14.66
C GLU A 175 22.58 8.68 14.57
N LEU A 176 21.43 9.25 14.92
CA LEU A 176 20.13 8.61 14.73
C LEU A 176 19.82 8.46 13.24
N ASP A 177 20.13 9.48 12.42
CA ASP A 177 19.95 9.42 10.98
C ASP A 177 20.86 8.37 10.33
N ARG A 178 22.13 8.29 10.72
CA ARG A 178 23.04 7.19 10.31
C ARG A 178 22.54 5.81 10.77
N PHE A 179 21.90 5.73 11.93
CA PHE A 179 21.26 4.50 12.40
C PHE A 179 20.02 4.15 11.57
N CYS A 180 19.16 5.14 11.27
CA CYS A 180 17.99 4.96 10.41
C CYS A 180 18.41 4.57 8.98
N GLU A 181 19.42 5.22 8.40
CA GLU A 181 20.00 4.90 7.08
C GLU A 181 20.54 3.45 7.07
N TRP A 182 21.36 3.09 8.05
CA TRP A 182 21.85 1.72 8.19
C TRP A 182 20.69 0.75 8.35
N SER A 183 19.69 1.09 9.16
CA SER A 183 18.51 0.25 9.39
C SER A 183 17.72 0.04 8.11
N HIS A 184 17.41 1.10 7.36
CA HIS A 184 16.71 1.02 6.07
C HIS A 184 17.49 0.20 5.04
N ARG A 185 18.82 0.39 4.95
CA ARG A 185 19.68 -0.37 4.03
C ARG A 185 19.72 -1.87 4.35
N ASN A 186 19.66 -2.22 5.64
CA ASN A 186 19.81 -3.59 6.08
C ASN A 186 18.46 -4.30 6.33
N ALA A 187 17.37 -3.59 6.61
CA ALA A 187 16.07 -4.15 7.03
C ALA A 187 15.52 -5.25 6.11
N GLY A 188 15.85 -5.19 4.81
CA GLY A 188 15.35 -6.13 3.81
C GLY A 188 16.12 -7.45 3.70
N SER A 189 17.37 -7.54 4.19
CA SER A 189 18.16 -8.78 4.02
C SER A 189 19.43 -8.85 4.89
N GLY A 190 19.91 -10.09 5.10
CA GLY A 190 21.17 -10.34 5.79
C GLY A 190 21.09 -10.15 7.32
N HIS A 191 22.21 -10.40 8.00
CA HIS A 191 22.25 -10.46 9.47
C HIS A 191 22.06 -9.07 10.11
N GLY A 192 22.39 -8.00 9.37
CA GLY A 192 22.05 -6.64 9.76
C GLY A 192 20.55 -6.37 9.78
N GLY A 193 19.79 -6.90 8.81
CA GLY A 193 18.32 -6.78 8.76
C GLY A 193 17.62 -7.54 9.88
N ASP A 194 18.18 -8.67 10.25
CA ASP A 194 17.78 -9.48 11.38
C ASP A 194 17.89 -8.69 12.70
N ILE A 195 19.00 -7.99 12.92
CA ILE A 195 19.15 -7.07 14.07
C ILE A 195 18.10 -5.96 14.04
N VAL A 196 17.88 -5.33 12.89
CA VAL A 196 16.91 -4.22 12.75
C VAL A 196 15.49 -4.70 13.07
N ARG A 197 15.10 -5.85 12.54
CA ARG A 197 13.79 -6.47 12.83
C ARG A 197 13.66 -6.84 14.31
N TRP A 198 14.71 -7.36 14.91
CA TRP A 198 14.74 -7.65 16.35
C TRP A 198 14.53 -6.37 17.19
N LEU A 199 15.26 -5.30 16.88
CA LEU A 199 15.15 -4.00 17.57
C LEU A 199 13.80 -3.32 17.36
N THR A 200 13.14 -3.56 16.22
CA THR A 200 11.84 -2.99 15.87
C THR A 200 10.66 -3.88 16.25
N GLY A 201 10.88 -4.91 17.08
CA GLY A 201 9.83 -5.79 17.59
C GLY A 201 9.40 -6.90 16.62
N GLY A 202 10.01 -6.98 15.44
CA GLY A 202 9.90 -8.10 14.50
C GLY A 202 10.79 -9.29 14.87
N VAL A 203 10.86 -9.64 16.15
CA VAL A 203 11.73 -10.71 16.69
C VAL A 203 11.53 -12.04 15.95
N ASN A 204 10.30 -12.29 15.48
CA ASN A 204 9.89 -13.53 14.81
C ASN A 204 10.27 -13.58 13.32
N VAL A 205 10.70 -12.46 12.74
CA VAL A 205 11.23 -12.34 11.36
C VAL A 205 12.72 -11.93 11.37
N ALA A 206 13.33 -11.91 12.55
CA ALA A 206 14.73 -11.55 12.77
C ALA A 206 15.72 -12.71 12.55
N GLU A 207 15.28 -13.86 12.04
CA GLU A 207 16.17 -14.96 11.62
C GLU A 207 16.07 -15.19 10.09
N GLN A 208 15.66 -14.16 9.34
CA GLN A 208 15.46 -14.30 7.89
C GLN A 208 16.78 -14.67 7.19
N ALA A 209 17.93 -14.20 7.65
CA ALA A 209 19.21 -14.50 7.01
C ALA A 209 19.64 -15.96 7.23
N GLU A 210 19.36 -16.54 8.40
CA GLU A 210 19.55 -17.97 8.65
C GLU A 210 18.55 -18.78 7.81
N TRP A 211 17.29 -18.35 7.75
CA TRP A 211 16.27 -18.97 6.89
C TRP A 211 16.67 -18.95 5.42
N THR A 212 17.11 -17.81 4.86
CA THR A 212 17.55 -17.72 3.46
C THR A 212 18.77 -18.59 3.20
N ARG A 213 19.67 -18.77 4.18
CA ARG A 213 20.79 -19.73 4.07
C ARG A 213 20.34 -21.19 4.15
N GLN A 214 19.39 -21.52 5.01
CA GLN A 214 18.86 -22.88 5.16
C GLN A 214 18.00 -23.26 3.96
N VAL A 215 17.12 -22.37 3.51
CA VAL A 215 16.34 -22.52 2.28
C VAL A 215 17.26 -22.52 1.07
N GLY A 216 18.28 -21.67 1.00
CA GLY A 216 19.29 -21.69 -0.05
C GLY A 216 19.98 -23.06 -0.16
N ARG A 217 20.37 -23.64 0.97
CA ARG A 217 20.89 -25.02 1.07
C ARG A 217 19.84 -26.08 0.69
N ALA A 218 18.59 -25.91 1.11
CA ALA A 218 17.46 -26.79 0.76
C ALA A 218 16.85 -26.52 -0.64
N THR A 219 17.30 -25.50 -1.36
CA THR A 219 17.05 -25.32 -2.79
C THR A 219 18.16 -25.93 -3.63
N GLN A 220 19.35 -26.15 -3.06
CA GLN A 220 20.32 -27.10 -3.62
C GLN A 220 19.87 -28.56 -3.38
N GLU A 221 19.07 -28.82 -2.34
CA GLU A 221 18.45 -30.12 -2.05
C GLU A 221 16.92 -29.98 -1.90
N ALA A 222 16.20 -29.93 -3.03
CA ALA A 222 14.75 -29.70 -3.17
C ALA A 222 13.85 -30.01 -1.94
N ALA A 223 13.47 -28.98 -1.17
CA ALA A 223 12.47 -29.08 -0.10
C ALA A 223 11.02 -29.20 -0.64
N THR A 224 10.26 -30.16 -0.11
CA THR A 224 8.87 -30.44 -0.50
C THR A 224 7.87 -29.39 0.04
N PRO A 225 6.71 -29.18 -0.61
CA PRO A 225 5.65 -28.27 -0.16
C PRO A 225 5.16 -28.50 1.28
N GLU A 226 5.24 -29.74 1.77
CA GLU A 226 4.85 -30.15 3.12
C GLU A 226 5.77 -29.54 4.18
N ALA A 227 7.08 -29.50 3.92
CA ALA A 227 8.06 -28.89 4.82
C ALA A 227 7.83 -27.38 4.97
N ARG A 228 7.45 -26.70 3.88
CA ARG A 228 7.05 -25.28 3.91
C ARG A 228 5.80 -25.06 4.77
N ARG A 229 4.78 -25.92 4.65
CA ARG A 229 3.52 -25.81 5.40
C ARG A 229 3.69 -26.05 6.90
N ALA A 230 4.52 -27.03 7.29
CA ALA A 230 4.80 -27.32 8.69
C ALA A 230 5.51 -26.15 9.39
N TYR A 231 6.43 -25.48 8.69
CA TYR A 231 7.14 -24.31 9.20
C TYR A 231 6.23 -23.10 9.44
N VAL A 232 5.36 -22.78 8.48
CA VAL A 232 4.38 -21.68 8.63
C VAL A 232 3.43 -21.93 9.81
N ARG A 233 3.03 -23.20 10.02
CA ARG A 233 2.15 -23.58 11.14
C ARG A 233 2.82 -23.35 12.50
N ARG A 234 4.10 -23.72 12.64
CA ARG A 234 4.89 -23.52 13.87
C ARG A 234 5.09 -22.05 14.22
N ILE A 235 5.24 -21.18 13.21
CA ILE A 235 5.30 -19.72 13.43
C ILE A 235 3.97 -19.21 13.97
N ASN A 236 2.85 -19.65 13.40
CA ASN A 236 1.50 -19.23 13.80
C ASN A 236 1.10 -19.70 15.21
N GLU A 237 1.64 -20.82 15.69
CA GLU A 237 1.37 -21.33 17.05
C GLU A 237 2.11 -20.56 18.15
N ALA A 238 3.17 -19.81 17.83
CA ALA A 238 3.94 -18.99 18.78
C ALA A 238 3.32 -17.61 19.08
N TYR A 239 2.09 -17.33 18.61
CA TYR A 239 1.45 -16.01 18.59
C TYR A 239 0.73 -15.55 19.89
N SER A 240 0.79 -16.26 21.02
CA SER A 240 -0.11 -15.92 22.15
C SER A 240 0.35 -14.79 23.08
N ASP A 241 1.63 -14.39 23.11
CA ASP A 241 2.10 -13.49 24.19
C ASP A 241 3.21 -12.51 23.75
N GLN A 242 2.87 -11.34 23.17
CA GLN A 242 3.87 -10.28 22.92
C GLN A 242 3.37 -8.83 23.13
N VAL A 243 4.32 -8.00 23.61
CA VAL A 243 4.23 -6.58 23.97
C VAL A 243 4.56 -5.67 22.76
N SER A 244 3.91 -4.51 22.68
CA SER A 244 3.96 -3.58 21.54
C SER A 244 5.20 -2.67 21.53
N LEU A 245 5.72 -2.38 20.32
CA LEU A 245 6.77 -1.38 20.07
C LEU A 245 6.39 0.03 20.53
N VAL A 246 5.09 0.34 20.58
CA VAL A 246 4.57 1.61 21.11
C VAL A 246 4.93 1.77 22.59
N ASP A 247 5.01 0.68 23.34
CA ASP A 247 5.38 0.71 24.77
C ASP A 247 6.89 0.89 24.96
N LEU A 248 7.70 0.40 24.01
CA LEU A 248 9.16 0.53 24.03
C LEU A 248 9.62 1.93 23.58
N LEU A 249 8.88 2.55 22.65
CA LEU A 249 9.15 3.89 22.13
C LEU A 249 8.52 5.00 22.98
N ARG A 250 7.39 4.76 23.67
CA ARG A 250 6.85 5.72 24.66
C ARG A 250 7.79 5.94 25.84
N ASN A 251 8.60 4.93 26.19
CA ASN A 251 9.55 4.98 27.30
C ASN A 251 11.01 5.18 26.86
N TYR A 252 11.27 5.77 25.68
CA TYR A 252 12.63 5.97 25.15
C TYR A 252 13.54 6.82 26.07
N GLN A 253 12.97 7.55 27.04
CA GLN A 253 13.71 8.28 28.08
C GLN A 253 14.28 7.36 29.19
N GLU A 254 13.85 6.09 29.27
CA GLU A 254 14.26 5.12 30.30
C GLU A 254 14.70 3.77 29.70
N VAL A 255 15.27 3.75 28.49
CA VAL A 255 15.88 2.50 27.98
C VAL A 255 17.21 2.29 28.70
N GLU A 256 17.26 1.30 29.59
CA GLU A 256 18.53 0.74 30.07
C GLU A 256 19.25 0.09 28.89
N VAL A 257 20.06 0.89 28.17
CA VAL A 257 20.90 0.48 27.04
C VAL A 257 21.69 -0.79 27.38
N GLU A 258 22.10 -0.94 28.64
CA GLU A 258 22.78 -2.13 29.13
C GLU A 258 21.92 -3.40 29.09
N LYS A 259 20.62 -3.33 29.40
CA LYS A 259 19.72 -4.49 29.29
C LYS A 259 19.51 -4.91 27.84
N VAL A 260 19.42 -3.94 26.93
CA VAL A 260 19.30 -4.20 25.49
C VAL A 260 20.57 -4.84 24.94
N LEU A 261 21.74 -4.31 25.32
CA LEU A 261 23.05 -4.85 24.91
C LEU A 261 23.34 -6.23 25.51
N ALA A 262 23.01 -6.45 26.79
CA ALA A 262 23.17 -7.75 27.44
C ALA A 262 22.33 -8.84 26.76
N ARG A 263 21.10 -8.50 26.35
CA ARG A 263 20.22 -9.41 25.62
C ARG A 263 20.72 -9.66 24.19
N LEU A 264 21.15 -8.62 23.47
CA LEU A 264 21.75 -8.75 22.14
C LEU A 264 22.98 -9.67 22.17
N ARG A 265 23.88 -9.51 23.15
CA ARG A 265 25.07 -10.35 23.30
C ARG A 265 24.74 -11.82 23.62
N ARG A 266 23.61 -12.09 24.27
CA ARG A 266 23.17 -13.44 24.62
C ARG A 266 22.47 -14.14 23.45
N ASP A 267 21.62 -13.41 22.73
CA ASP A 267 20.65 -14.01 21.80
C ASP A 267 21.10 -13.88 20.32
N TYR A 268 22.01 -12.96 19.97
CA TYR A 268 22.48 -12.76 18.59
C TYR A 268 23.56 -13.78 18.18
N LYS A 269 23.33 -14.48 17.07
CA LYS A 269 24.23 -15.51 16.52
C LYS A 269 25.01 -15.08 15.26
N GLY A 270 24.91 -13.80 14.88
CA GLY A 270 25.63 -13.27 13.72
C GLY A 270 27.06 -12.82 14.05
N ARG A 271 27.64 -11.94 13.21
CA ARG A 271 29.05 -11.58 13.35
C ARG A 271 29.29 -10.60 14.51
N PRO A 272 30.31 -10.80 15.36
CA PRO A 272 30.59 -9.93 16.50
C PRO A 272 30.73 -8.43 16.15
N GLU A 273 31.24 -8.10 14.96
CA GLU A 273 31.44 -6.71 14.55
C GLU A 273 30.12 -5.94 14.36
N ASP A 274 29.02 -6.65 14.09
CA ASP A 274 27.69 -6.07 13.96
C ASP A 274 27.15 -5.64 15.34
N LEU A 275 27.46 -6.39 16.42
CA LEU A 275 27.12 -6.03 17.80
C LEU A 275 27.89 -4.79 18.26
N ASP A 276 29.19 -4.74 17.98
CA ASP A 276 30.03 -3.59 18.33
C ASP A 276 29.55 -2.31 17.63
N ARG A 277 29.04 -2.43 16.40
CA ARG A 277 28.47 -1.31 15.66
C ARG A 277 27.15 -0.83 16.28
N VAL A 278 26.26 -1.74 16.64
CA VAL A 278 24.98 -1.44 17.31
C VAL A 278 25.23 -0.81 18.68
N GLU A 279 26.19 -1.34 19.44
CA GLU A 279 26.59 -0.79 20.73
C GLU A 279 27.13 0.64 20.63
N ARG A 280 28.01 0.91 19.66
CA ARG A 280 28.49 2.28 19.41
C ARG A 280 27.34 3.24 19.09
N LEU A 281 26.36 2.79 18.30
CA LEU A 281 25.21 3.62 17.88
C LEU A 281 24.25 3.88 19.05
N LEU A 282 23.89 2.84 19.82
CA LEU A 282 23.02 2.98 21.00
C LEU A 282 23.65 3.85 22.09
N ARG A 283 24.97 3.70 22.32
CA ARG A 283 25.71 4.52 23.30
C ARG A 283 25.99 5.95 22.82
N GLY A 284 26.04 6.19 21.51
CA GLY A 284 26.14 7.54 20.93
C GLY A 284 24.85 8.33 21.13
N ALA A 285 23.72 7.70 20.82
CA ALA A 285 22.38 8.27 20.99
C ALA A 285 22.09 8.69 22.45
N GLY A 286 22.50 7.88 23.44
CA GLY A 286 22.28 8.16 24.87
C GLY A 286 23.11 9.34 25.44
N ARG A 287 24.32 9.60 24.91
CA ARG A 287 25.20 10.66 25.44
C ARG A 287 24.71 12.08 25.16
N ARG A 288 23.97 12.31 24.07
CA ARG A 288 23.40 13.64 23.76
C ARG A 288 22.09 13.93 24.50
N ALA A 289 21.33 12.91 24.88
CA ALA A 289 20.13 13.07 25.71
C ALA A 289 20.49 13.58 27.12
N ALA A 290 21.61 13.12 27.69
CA ALA A 290 22.11 13.58 28.98
C ALA A 290 22.82 14.96 28.92
N GLY A 291 23.39 15.33 27.77
CA GLY A 291 24.13 16.60 27.57
C GLY A 291 23.27 17.83 27.23
N GLY A 292 21.96 17.66 26.99
CA GLY A 292 21.05 18.76 26.65
C GLY A 292 20.51 19.55 27.86
N GLY A 293 20.84 19.14 29.09
CA GLY A 293 20.22 19.66 30.33
C GLY A 293 21.03 20.66 31.15
N SER A 294 22.32 20.89 30.88
CA SER A 294 23.18 21.74 31.74
C SER A 294 23.86 22.86 30.96
N GLY A 295 23.10 23.91 30.66
CA GLY A 295 23.66 25.08 29.97
C GLY A 295 22.75 26.30 29.88
N ARG A 296 21.90 26.56 30.87
CA ARG A 296 21.31 27.90 31.10
C ARG A 296 21.38 28.21 32.59
N GLY A 297 22.39 28.98 32.95
CA GLY A 297 22.63 29.43 34.31
C GLY A 297 23.70 30.52 34.36
N ARG A 298 23.37 31.68 33.79
CA ARG A 298 23.69 33.07 34.19
C ARG A 298 23.64 34.00 32.99
#